data_AF-A0A371BHI0-F1
#
_entry.id   AF-A0A371BHI0-F1
#
_cell.length_a   1.000
_cell.length_b   1.000
_cell.length_c   1.000
_cell.angle_alpha   90.00
_cell.angle_beta   90.00
_cell.angle_gamma   90.00
#
_symmetry.space_group_name_H-M   'P 1'
#
loop_
_entity.id
_entity.type
_entity.pdbx_description
1 polymer ?
#
loop_
_entity_poly.entity_id
_entity_poly.type
_entity_poly.pdbx_seq_one_letter_code
_entity_poly.pdbx_strand_id
1 'polypeptide(L)'
;MLLHRRACGRAYADRTDILMLRAWVEIKRGLAGLFDFQGRSSRTDFWFYAIFVALIAFGFWSVVMSMELTRTFGDINQYAAQHPDKVTVSAGPGGYSVSIKDGAAGVGPDFGYLLNWISAIAVVSIGLLAAAAVRRLHDTNRTGAWILLPMPFLFGGLWLMALVFQNFNSASEPDFGWFFMGFANNLIYMATLGFVVFLLLRSGTAGENRFGRRDMDEES
;
A
#
# COMPACT_ATOMS: atom_id res chain seq x y z
N MET A 1 47.49 2.82 4.40
CA MET A 1 46.10 3.26 4.06
C MET A 1 45.35 2.31 3.11
N LEU A 2 45.98 1.75 2.06
CA LEU A 2 45.32 0.87 1.08
C LEU A 2 44.84 -0.49 1.64
N LEU A 3 45.55 -1.08 2.61
CA LEU A 3 45.19 -2.36 3.22
C LEU A 3 43.92 -2.27 4.09
N HIS A 4 43.74 -1.17 4.81
CA HIS A 4 42.57 -0.95 5.66
C HIS A 4 41.28 -0.74 4.83
N ARG A 5 41.38 -0.12 3.65
CA ARG A 5 40.26 0.03 2.70
C ARG A 5 39.85 -1.32 2.07
N ARG A 6 40.80 -2.20 1.78
CA ARG A 6 40.53 -3.55 1.23
C ARG A 6 39.90 -4.51 2.25
N ALA A 7 40.21 -4.36 3.54
CA ALA A 7 39.58 -5.14 4.61
C ALA A 7 38.13 -4.68 4.87
N CYS A 8 37.91 -3.36 4.90
CA CYS A 8 36.57 -2.79 5.09
C CYS A 8 35.63 -3.11 3.91
N GLY A 9 36.15 -3.06 2.66
CA GLY A 9 35.38 -3.45 1.48
C GLY A 9 34.98 -4.94 1.43
N ARG A 10 35.84 -5.84 1.93
CA ARG A 10 35.53 -7.28 2.03
C ARG A 10 34.54 -7.59 3.14
N ALA A 11 34.69 -6.98 4.31
CA ALA A 11 33.73 -7.14 5.41
C ALA A 11 32.35 -6.54 5.07
N TYR A 12 32.32 -5.48 4.25
CA TYR A 12 31.07 -4.90 3.76
C TYR A 12 30.39 -5.80 2.71
N ALA A 13 31.14 -6.33 1.74
CA ALA A 13 30.63 -7.27 0.75
C ALA A 13 30.06 -8.54 1.38
N ASP A 14 30.78 -9.12 2.35
CA ASP A 14 30.34 -10.30 3.11
C ASP A 14 29.03 -10.04 3.88
N ARG A 15 28.90 -8.86 4.50
CA ARG A 15 27.65 -8.46 5.17
C ARG A 15 26.50 -8.24 4.19
N THR A 16 26.75 -7.65 3.02
CA THR A 16 25.69 -7.44 2.01
C THR A 16 25.22 -8.76 1.41
N ASP A 17 26.13 -9.71 1.18
CA ASP A 17 25.80 -11.03 0.64
C ASP A 17 24.94 -11.82 1.64
N ILE A 18 25.28 -11.78 2.95
CA ILE A 18 24.48 -12.39 4.01
C ILE A 18 23.08 -11.77 4.11
N LEU A 19 22.96 -10.44 3.98
CA LEU A 19 21.66 -9.76 4.01
C LEU A 19 20.79 -10.12 2.81
N MET A 20 21.38 -10.20 1.61
CA MET A 20 20.67 -10.57 0.39
C MET A 20 20.22 -12.04 0.43
N LEU A 21 21.07 -12.93 0.94
CA LEU A 21 20.72 -14.35 1.15
C LEU A 21 19.56 -14.49 2.13
N ARG A 22 19.61 -13.80 3.28
CA ARG A 22 18.51 -13.81 4.25
C ARG A 22 17.21 -13.26 3.65
N ALA A 23 17.26 -12.12 2.96
CA ALA A 23 16.09 -11.57 2.29
C ALA A 23 15.47 -12.55 1.28
N TRP A 24 16.30 -13.23 0.49
CA TRP A 24 15.85 -14.22 -0.48
C TRP A 24 15.20 -15.46 0.17
N VAL A 25 15.79 -15.99 1.24
CA VAL A 25 15.23 -17.12 2.00
C VAL A 25 13.86 -16.75 2.56
N GLU A 26 13.73 -15.57 3.15
CA GLU A 26 12.47 -15.14 3.76
C GLU A 26 11.39 -14.81 2.73
N ILE A 27 11.75 -14.30 1.55
CA ILE A 27 10.79 -14.15 0.44
C ILE A 27 10.22 -15.51 0.03
N LYS A 28 11.07 -16.53 -0.13
CA LYS A 28 10.62 -17.89 -0.44
C LYS A 28 9.75 -18.46 0.67
N ARG A 29 10.14 -18.26 1.94
CA ARG A 29 9.38 -18.72 3.12
C ARG A 29 8.02 -18.06 3.23
N GLY A 30 7.95 -16.76 2.94
CA GLY A 30 6.71 -15.99 2.89
C GLY A 30 5.75 -16.53 1.81
N LEU A 31 6.26 -16.76 0.60
CA LEU A 31 5.48 -17.30 -0.52
C LEU A 31 5.07 -18.77 -0.32
N ALA A 32 5.90 -19.59 0.32
CA ALA A 32 5.56 -20.97 0.64
C ALA A 32 4.52 -21.06 1.78
N GLY A 33 4.57 -20.11 2.73
CA GLY A 33 3.71 -20.06 3.91
C GLY A 33 2.48 -19.15 3.78
N LEU A 34 1.96 -18.92 2.57
CA LEU A 34 0.82 -18.01 2.33
C LEU A 34 -0.45 -18.41 3.07
N PHE A 35 -0.65 -19.72 3.28
CA PHE A 35 -1.79 -20.26 3.99
C PHE A 35 -1.42 -20.80 5.38
N ASP A 36 -0.17 -20.62 5.80
CA ASP A 36 0.30 -21.04 7.12
C ASP A 36 0.28 -19.87 8.11
N PHE A 37 -0.81 -19.83 8.88
CA PHE A 37 -1.03 -18.84 9.93
C PHE A 37 -0.43 -19.26 11.27
N GLN A 38 0.15 -20.46 11.37
CA GLN A 38 0.70 -20.98 12.62
C GLN A 38 2.18 -20.57 12.78
N GLY A 39 2.66 -20.62 14.03
CA GLY A 39 4.04 -20.27 14.35
C GLY A 39 4.30 -18.76 14.41
N ARG A 40 5.58 -18.40 14.26
CA ARG A 40 6.11 -17.08 14.60
C ARG A 40 7.09 -16.59 13.52
N SER A 41 7.00 -15.31 13.18
CA SER A 41 7.94 -14.64 12.28
C SER A 41 8.71 -13.57 13.03
N SER A 42 10.03 -13.54 12.92
CA SER A 42 10.83 -12.46 13.55
C SER A 42 10.53 -11.11 12.89
N ARG A 43 10.97 -10.02 13.54
CA ARG A 43 10.76 -8.66 13.02
C ARG A 43 11.46 -8.48 11.68
N THR A 44 12.71 -8.92 11.61
CA THR A 44 13.57 -8.74 10.44
C THR A 44 13.00 -9.51 9.24
N ASP A 45 12.61 -10.76 9.46
CA ASP A 45 12.09 -11.65 8.41
C ASP A 45 10.78 -11.10 7.83
N PHE A 46 9.87 -10.70 8.72
CA PHE A 46 8.61 -10.09 8.31
C PHE A 46 8.83 -8.84 7.46
N TRP A 47 9.71 -7.93 7.86
CA TRP A 47 9.91 -6.68 7.12
C TRP A 47 10.62 -6.87 5.79
N PHE A 48 11.52 -7.85 5.64
CA PHE A 48 12.08 -8.17 4.32
C PHE A 48 10.99 -8.62 3.35
N TYR A 49 10.14 -9.55 3.79
CA TYR A 49 9.02 -10.01 2.98
C TYR A 49 7.99 -8.90 2.73
N ALA A 50 7.65 -8.12 3.75
CA ALA A 50 6.65 -7.06 3.65
C ALA A 50 7.08 -5.93 2.72
N ILE A 51 8.35 -5.51 2.80
CA ILE A 51 8.92 -4.49 1.90
C ILE A 51 8.95 -5.03 0.47
N PHE A 52 9.32 -6.30 0.26
CA PHE A 52 9.27 -6.91 -1.07
C PHE A 52 7.86 -6.84 -1.67
N VAL A 53 6.83 -7.27 -0.95
CA VAL A 53 5.43 -7.18 -1.42
C VAL A 53 5.02 -5.73 -1.65
N ALA A 54 5.39 -4.80 -0.76
CA ALA A 54 5.06 -3.38 -0.89
C ALA A 54 5.68 -2.74 -2.13
N LEU A 55 6.94 -3.07 -2.46
CA LEU A 55 7.61 -2.57 -3.66
C LEU A 55 6.98 -3.11 -4.94
N ILE A 56 6.64 -4.39 -4.97
CA ILE A 56 5.92 -4.99 -6.10
C ILE A 56 4.56 -4.31 -6.29
N ALA A 57 3.79 -4.17 -5.21
CA ALA A 57 2.51 -3.47 -5.24
C ALA A 57 2.69 -2.04 -5.78
N PHE A 58 3.61 -1.27 -5.22
CA PHE A 58 3.90 0.10 -5.67
C PHE A 58 4.26 0.17 -7.15
N GLY A 59 5.05 -0.79 -7.66
CA GLY A 59 5.35 -0.91 -9.08
C GLY A 59 4.10 -1.11 -9.94
N PHE A 60 3.23 -2.04 -9.57
CA PHE A 60 1.96 -2.26 -10.27
C PHE A 60 1.05 -1.04 -10.24
N TRP A 61 0.94 -0.37 -9.09
CA TRP A 61 0.18 0.87 -8.94
C TRP A 61 0.71 1.98 -9.87
N SER A 62 2.03 2.12 -9.96
CA SER A 62 2.69 3.10 -10.83
C SER A 62 2.41 2.81 -12.31
N VAL A 63 2.39 1.54 -12.70
CA VAL A 63 2.04 1.10 -14.07
C VAL A 63 0.57 1.36 -14.38
N VAL A 64 -0.34 1.05 -13.46
CA VAL A 64 -1.78 1.31 -13.65
C VAL A 64 -2.04 2.81 -13.82
N MET A 65 -1.40 3.64 -13.00
CA MET A 65 -1.53 5.10 -13.07
C MET A 65 -0.92 5.68 -14.35
N SER A 66 0.22 5.17 -14.83
CA SER A 66 0.82 5.63 -16.08
C SER A 66 0.00 5.25 -17.31
N MET A 67 -0.59 4.04 -17.30
CA MET A 67 -1.53 3.60 -18.33
C MET A 67 -2.77 4.50 -18.34
N GLU A 68 -3.33 4.79 -17.17
CA GLU A 68 -4.51 5.66 -17.07
C GLU A 68 -4.22 7.08 -17.52
N LEU A 69 -3.09 7.65 -17.10
CA LEU A 69 -2.65 8.96 -17.55
C LEU A 69 -2.56 9.03 -19.08
N THR A 70 -1.99 7.99 -19.70
CA THR A 70 -1.85 7.92 -21.16
C THR A 70 -3.22 7.82 -21.85
N ARG A 71 -4.18 7.08 -21.28
CA ARG A 71 -5.57 7.01 -21.79
C ARG A 71 -6.26 8.36 -21.69
N THR A 72 -6.24 8.97 -20.50
CA THR A 72 -6.86 10.28 -20.26
C THR A 72 -6.30 11.34 -21.21
N PHE A 73 -4.98 11.37 -21.44
CA PHE A 73 -4.39 12.28 -22.44
C PHE A 73 -4.87 11.98 -23.87
N GLY A 74 -5.02 10.72 -24.24
CA GLY A 74 -5.61 10.30 -25.51
C GLY A 74 -7.04 10.82 -25.68
N ASP A 75 -7.88 10.61 -24.67
CA ASP A 75 -9.28 11.02 -24.67
C ASP A 75 -9.43 12.56 -24.73
N ILE A 76 -8.60 13.29 -23.97
CA ILE A 76 -8.56 14.76 -24.02
C ILE A 76 -8.19 15.25 -25.43
N ASN A 77 -7.15 14.68 -26.04
CA ASN A 77 -6.71 15.08 -27.38
C ASN A 77 -7.79 14.76 -28.43
N GLN A 78 -8.45 13.61 -28.30
CA GLN A 78 -9.55 13.23 -29.19
C GLN A 78 -10.76 14.15 -29.03
N TYR A 79 -11.15 14.46 -27.80
CA TYR A 79 -12.25 15.38 -27.53
C TYR A 79 -11.96 16.80 -28.03
N ALA A 80 -10.73 17.29 -27.85
CA ALA A 80 -10.30 18.59 -28.38
C ALA A 80 -10.35 18.68 -29.91
N ALA A 81 -10.04 17.58 -30.61
CA ALA A 81 -10.16 17.51 -32.06
C ALA A 81 -11.62 17.56 -32.54
N GLN A 82 -12.55 17.00 -31.76
CA GLN A 82 -13.99 16.98 -32.10
C GLN A 82 -14.74 18.26 -31.68
N HIS A 83 -14.26 18.93 -30.63
CA HIS A 83 -14.87 20.16 -30.08
C HIS A 83 -13.85 21.28 -29.92
N PRO A 84 -13.28 21.79 -31.03
CA PRO A 84 -12.24 22.83 -31.00
C PRO A 84 -12.74 24.16 -30.41
N ASP A 85 -14.05 24.39 -30.40
CA ASP A 85 -14.72 25.56 -29.82
C ASP A 85 -14.86 25.50 -28.29
N LYS A 86 -14.75 24.30 -27.69
CA LYS A 86 -14.97 24.06 -26.25
C LYS A 86 -13.71 23.84 -25.44
N VAL A 87 -12.56 23.68 -26.11
CA VAL A 87 -11.30 23.35 -25.45
C VAL A 87 -10.29 24.47 -25.65
N THR A 88 -9.89 25.11 -24.56
CA THR A 88 -8.76 26.05 -24.58
C THR A 88 -7.53 25.35 -24.02
N VAL A 89 -6.62 24.91 -24.90
CA VAL A 89 -5.34 24.29 -24.52
C VAL A 89 -4.33 25.39 -24.25
N SER A 90 -3.90 25.54 -23.00
CA SER A 90 -2.81 26.44 -22.62
C SER A 90 -1.59 25.60 -22.23
N ALA A 91 -0.60 25.55 -23.11
CA ALA A 91 0.69 24.92 -22.86
C ALA A 91 1.74 26.01 -22.63
N GLY A 92 2.31 26.07 -21.43
CA GLY A 92 3.38 26.99 -21.08
C GLY A 92 4.60 26.27 -20.51
N PRO A 93 5.72 26.98 -20.29
CA PRO A 93 6.95 26.38 -19.72
C PRO A 93 6.74 25.71 -18.35
N GLY A 94 5.64 26.02 -17.65
CA GLY A 94 5.30 25.51 -16.32
C GLY A 94 4.16 24.47 -16.29
N GLY A 95 3.61 24.04 -17.41
CA GLY A 95 2.60 22.98 -17.41
C GLY A 95 1.64 22.97 -18.60
N TYR A 96 0.90 21.86 -18.68
CA TYR A 96 -0.19 21.63 -19.62
C TYR A 96 -1.51 21.81 -18.87
N SER A 97 -2.30 22.82 -19.24
CA SER A 97 -3.61 23.09 -18.67
C SER A 97 -4.65 23.06 -19.78
N VAL A 98 -5.66 22.20 -19.63
CA VAL A 98 -6.78 22.09 -20.56
C VAL A 98 -8.01 22.60 -19.83
N SER A 99 -8.51 23.76 -20.26
CA SER A 99 -9.78 24.29 -19.77
C SER A 99 -10.88 23.87 -20.74
N ILE A 100 -11.71 22.94 -20.30
CA ILE A 100 -12.88 22.48 -21.05
C ILE A 100 -14.08 23.30 -20.58
N LYS A 101 -14.64 24.13 -21.46
CA LYS A 101 -15.89 24.85 -21.19
C LYS A 101 -17.05 23.85 -21.15
N ASP A 102 -17.91 24.02 -20.14
CA ASP A 102 -19.16 23.28 -19.89
C ASP A 102 -19.07 21.81 -19.45
N GLY A 103 -17.89 21.34 -19.02
CA GLY A 103 -17.71 19.98 -18.50
C GLY A 103 -17.84 18.91 -19.60
N ALA A 104 -16.76 18.21 -19.91
CA ALA A 104 -16.81 17.13 -20.88
C ALA A 104 -17.19 15.82 -20.20
N ALA A 105 -18.46 15.44 -20.34
CA ALA A 105 -18.92 14.11 -19.94
C ALA A 105 -18.08 13.04 -20.67
N GLY A 106 -17.40 12.18 -19.90
CA GLY A 106 -16.55 11.11 -20.44
C GLY A 106 -15.10 11.50 -20.72
N VAL A 107 -14.67 12.73 -20.41
CA VAL A 107 -13.26 13.15 -20.53
C VAL A 107 -12.67 13.34 -19.14
N GLY A 108 -11.79 12.42 -18.77
CA GLY A 108 -11.11 12.40 -17.47
C GLY A 108 -10.66 10.98 -17.12
N PRO A 109 -10.01 10.80 -15.96
CA PRO A 109 -9.63 9.47 -15.50
C PRO A 109 -10.84 8.56 -15.36
N ASP A 110 -10.75 7.34 -15.88
CA ASP A 110 -11.70 6.28 -15.63
C ASP A 110 -11.51 5.76 -14.19
N PHE A 111 -12.27 6.35 -13.28
CA PHE A 111 -12.27 5.94 -11.87
C PHE A 111 -12.74 4.50 -11.68
N GLY A 112 -13.56 3.94 -12.57
CA GLY A 112 -13.97 2.55 -12.53
C GLY A 112 -12.80 1.62 -12.83
N TYR A 113 -12.07 1.89 -13.92
CA TYR A 113 -10.84 1.18 -14.27
C TYR A 113 -9.82 1.26 -13.13
N LEU A 114 -9.58 2.46 -12.60
CA LEU A 114 -8.67 2.66 -11.47
C LEU A 114 -9.11 1.84 -10.27
N LEU A 115 -10.33 2.04 -9.75
CA LEU A 115 -10.82 1.35 -8.55
C LEU A 115 -10.75 -0.17 -8.67
N ASN A 116 -11.02 -0.73 -9.85
CA ASN A 116 -10.92 -2.17 -10.10
C ASN A 116 -9.48 -2.69 -9.92
N TRP A 117 -8.50 -2.04 -10.55
CA TRP A 117 -7.08 -2.44 -10.43
C TRP A 117 -6.51 -2.18 -9.05
N ILE A 118 -6.87 -1.06 -8.45
CA ILE A 118 -6.56 -0.70 -7.07
C ILE A 118 -7.01 -1.80 -6.11
N SER A 119 -8.26 -2.21 -6.25
CA SER A 119 -8.86 -3.26 -5.41
C SER A 119 -8.18 -4.61 -5.65
N ALA A 120 -7.89 -4.97 -6.90
CA ALA A 120 -7.19 -6.21 -7.23
C ALA A 120 -5.79 -6.27 -6.61
N ILE A 121 -4.99 -5.20 -6.75
CA ILE A 121 -3.63 -5.13 -6.18
C ILE A 121 -3.70 -5.17 -4.64
N ALA A 122 -4.66 -4.46 -4.05
CA ALA A 122 -4.85 -4.46 -2.60
C ALA A 122 -5.20 -5.86 -2.08
N VAL A 123 -6.16 -6.56 -2.70
CA VAL A 123 -6.55 -7.93 -2.31
C VAL A 123 -5.38 -8.90 -2.41
N VAL A 124 -4.62 -8.85 -3.51
CA VAL A 124 -3.43 -9.69 -3.68
C VAL A 124 -2.39 -9.38 -2.61
N SER A 125 -2.10 -8.10 -2.37
CA SER A 125 -1.11 -7.68 -1.38
C SER A 125 -1.52 -8.06 0.05
N ILE A 126 -2.80 -7.93 0.39
CA ILE A 126 -3.36 -8.39 1.67
C ILE A 126 -3.21 -9.91 1.79
N GLY A 127 -3.56 -10.67 0.75
CA GLY A 127 -3.41 -12.12 0.73
C GLY A 127 -1.95 -12.58 0.93
N LEU A 128 -1.01 -11.91 0.27
CA LEU A 128 0.42 -12.17 0.43
C LEU A 128 0.89 -11.88 1.87
N LEU A 129 0.42 -10.79 2.47
CA LEU A 129 0.90 -10.36 3.79
C LEU A 129 0.15 -11.01 4.97
N ALA A 130 -1.06 -11.52 4.78
CA ALA A 130 -1.96 -11.92 5.86
C ALA A 130 -1.32 -12.94 6.82
N ALA A 131 -0.84 -14.07 6.30
CA ALA A 131 -0.21 -15.12 7.11
C ALA A 131 1.07 -14.61 7.80
N ALA A 132 1.92 -13.87 7.08
CA ALA A 132 3.15 -13.31 7.63
C ALA A 132 2.88 -12.29 8.76
N ALA A 133 1.89 -11.42 8.59
CA ALA A 133 1.49 -10.43 9.59
C ALA A 133 0.89 -11.10 10.84
N VAL A 134 0.11 -12.18 10.66
CA VAL A 134 -0.41 -12.99 11.78
C VAL A 134 0.74 -13.63 12.55
N ARG A 135 1.68 -14.30 11.87
CA ARG A 135 2.89 -14.88 12.48
C ARG A 135 3.77 -13.82 13.17
N ARG A 136 3.82 -12.60 12.63
CA ARG A 136 4.51 -11.45 13.27
C ARG A 136 3.84 -11.04 14.58
N LEU A 137 2.51 -10.95 14.61
CA LEU A 137 1.78 -10.66 15.85
C LEU A 137 1.93 -11.78 16.89
N HIS A 138 1.92 -13.03 16.44
CA HIS A 138 2.20 -14.20 17.28
C HIS A 138 3.57 -14.11 17.95
N ASP A 139 4.60 -13.60 17.26
CA ASP A 139 5.93 -13.41 17.87
C ASP A 139 5.92 -12.39 19.01
N THR A 140 4.96 -11.45 19.04
CA THR A 140 4.75 -10.54 20.18
C THR A 140 3.73 -11.06 21.20
N ASN A 141 3.39 -12.35 21.13
CA ASN A 141 2.38 -13.02 21.93
C ASN A 141 1.01 -12.32 21.84
N ARG A 142 0.57 -11.93 20.64
CA ARG A 142 -0.75 -11.34 20.35
C ARG A 142 -1.48 -12.16 19.29
N THR A 143 -2.81 -12.16 19.31
CA THR A 143 -3.63 -12.85 18.30
C THR A 143 -3.55 -12.12 16.95
N GLY A 144 -3.74 -12.85 15.84
CA GLY A 144 -3.82 -12.23 14.50
C GLY A 144 -4.97 -11.23 14.33
N ALA A 145 -6.01 -11.32 15.17
CA ALA A 145 -7.21 -10.47 15.11
C ALA A 145 -6.93 -8.97 15.21
N TRP A 146 -5.79 -8.56 15.80
CA TRP A 146 -5.41 -7.13 15.85
C TRP A 146 -5.24 -6.50 14.47
N ILE A 147 -4.93 -7.27 13.42
CA ILE A 147 -4.86 -6.77 12.04
C ILE A 147 -6.22 -6.24 11.55
N LEU A 148 -7.33 -6.75 12.10
CA LEU A 148 -8.68 -6.36 11.68
C LEU A 148 -9.15 -5.04 12.29
N LEU A 149 -8.41 -4.48 13.26
CA LEU A 149 -8.79 -3.25 13.95
C LEU A 149 -9.10 -2.06 13.00
N PRO A 150 -8.37 -1.83 11.90
CA PRO A 150 -8.66 -0.74 10.96
C PRO A 150 -9.86 -1.03 10.03
N MET A 151 -10.31 -2.29 9.91
CA MET A 151 -11.28 -2.70 8.89
C MET A 151 -12.65 -2.02 9.00
N PRO A 152 -13.26 -1.87 10.19
CA PRO A 152 -14.52 -1.15 10.32
C PRO A 152 -14.43 0.30 9.82
N PHE A 153 -13.29 0.97 10.06
CA PHE A 153 -13.07 2.36 9.65
C PHE A 153 -12.69 2.48 8.18
N LEU A 154 -12.04 1.46 7.61
CA LEU A 154 -11.79 1.38 6.17
C LEU A 154 -13.12 1.28 5.41
N PHE A 155 -13.94 0.27 5.72
CA PHE A 155 -15.21 0.07 5.02
C PHE A 155 -16.23 1.17 5.34
N GLY A 156 -16.32 1.59 6.60
CA GLY A 156 -17.14 2.73 7.00
C GLY A 156 -16.69 4.02 6.29
N GLY A 157 -15.38 4.21 6.12
CA GLY A 157 -14.81 5.34 5.39
C GLY A 157 -15.12 5.32 3.90
N LEU A 158 -15.01 4.16 3.24
CA LEU A 158 -15.38 4.00 1.83
C LEU A 158 -16.86 4.30 1.61
N TRP A 159 -17.72 3.79 2.48
CA TRP A 159 -19.16 4.05 2.45
C TRP A 159 -19.49 5.54 2.69
N LEU A 160 -18.89 6.13 3.72
CA LEU A 160 -19.10 7.54 4.06
C LEU A 160 -18.55 8.47 2.99
N MET A 161 -17.44 8.10 2.34
CA MET A 161 -16.91 8.83 1.20
C MET A 161 -17.89 8.82 0.03
N ALA A 162 -18.55 7.70 -0.26
CA ALA A 162 -19.60 7.65 -1.28
C ALA A 162 -20.76 8.61 -0.95
N LEU A 163 -21.15 8.74 0.32
CA LEU A 163 -22.16 9.72 0.77
C LEU A 163 -21.70 11.16 0.62
N VAL A 164 -20.44 11.45 0.98
CA VAL A 164 -19.84 12.78 0.77
C VAL A 164 -19.86 13.14 -0.72
N PHE A 165 -19.41 12.24 -1.59
CA PHE A 165 -19.44 12.46 -3.04
C PHE A 165 -20.85 12.69 -3.56
N GLN A 166 -21.84 11.91 -3.10
CA GLN A 166 -23.23 12.12 -3.48
C GLN A 166 -23.70 13.52 -3.06
N ASN A 167 -23.48 13.91 -1.80
CA ASN A 167 -23.82 15.23 -1.28
C ASN A 167 -23.22 16.38 -2.11
N PHE A 168 -21.92 16.29 -2.46
CA PHE A 168 -21.27 17.32 -3.28
C PHE A 168 -21.77 17.36 -4.74
N ASN A 169 -22.22 16.23 -5.30
CA ASN A 169 -22.68 16.17 -6.68
C ASN A 169 -24.17 16.53 -6.85
N SER A 170 -25.00 16.33 -5.82
CA SER A 170 -26.45 16.50 -5.91
C SER A 170 -27.02 17.70 -5.16
N ALA A 171 -26.34 18.20 -4.13
CA ALA A 171 -26.86 19.29 -3.31
C ALA A 171 -26.54 20.67 -3.92
N SER A 172 -27.51 21.59 -3.90
CA SER A 172 -27.30 22.99 -4.27
C SER A 172 -26.38 23.72 -3.28
N GLU A 173 -26.44 23.33 -2.02
CA GLU A 173 -25.52 23.75 -0.95
C GLU A 173 -25.00 22.48 -0.27
N PRO A 174 -23.70 22.14 -0.41
CA PRO A 174 -23.14 20.96 0.21
C PRO A 174 -23.17 21.01 1.73
N ASP A 175 -23.69 19.97 2.36
CA ASP A 175 -23.61 19.80 3.82
C ASP A 175 -22.20 19.35 4.23
N PHE A 176 -21.48 20.23 4.95
CA PHE A 176 -20.14 19.94 5.46
C PHE A 176 -20.11 18.96 6.64
N GLY A 177 -21.25 18.63 7.25
CA GLY A 177 -21.35 17.62 8.30
C GLY A 177 -20.83 16.26 7.84
N TRP A 178 -21.22 15.81 6.65
CA TRP A 178 -20.73 14.57 6.04
C TRP A 178 -19.22 14.60 5.83
N PHE A 179 -18.68 15.74 5.41
CA PHE A 179 -17.23 15.92 5.23
C PHE A 179 -16.49 15.77 6.57
N PHE A 180 -16.94 16.46 7.62
CA PHE A 180 -16.29 16.36 8.94
C PHE A 180 -16.40 14.97 9.56
N MET A 181 -17.53 14.27 9.35
CA MET A 181 -17.66 12.86 9.75
C MET A 181 -16.67 11.97 8.98
N GLY A 182 -16.56 12.16 7.66
CA GLY A 182 -15.60 11.46 6.81
C GLY A 182 -14.16 11.67 7.25
N PHE A 183 -13.82 12.93 7.55
CA PHE A 183 -12.53 13.33 8.07
C PHE A 183 -12.23 12.69 9.44
N ALA A 184 -13.18 12.73 10.37
CA ALA A 184 -13.02 12.10 11.69
C ALA A 184 -12.82 10.58 11.57
N ASN A 185 -13.60 9.89 10.73
CA ASN A 185 -13.41 8.47 10.46
C ASN A 185 -12.02 8.19 9.87
N ASN A 186 -11.54 9.04 8.95
CA ASN A 186 -10.20 8.90 8.38
C ASN A 186 -9.10 9.02 9.45
N LEU A 187 -9.22 9.96 10.39
CA LEU A 187 -8.28 10.09 11.51
C LEU A 187 -8.25 8.84 12.39
N ILE A 188 -9.41 8.25 12.68
CA ILE A 188 -9.51 7.01 13.47
C ILE A 188 -8.91 5.83 12.69
N TYR A 189 -9.17 5.75 11.39
CA TYR A 189 -8.55 4.76 10.52
C TYR A 189 -7.01 4.87 10.56
N MET A 190 -6.46 6.09 10.43
CA MET A 190 -5.02 6.31 10.49
C MET A 190 -4.43 5.97 11.88
N ALA A 191 -5.15 6.29 12.96
CA ALA A 191 -4.72 5.95 14.32
C ALA A 191 -4.69 4.43 14.55
N THR A 192 -5.73 3.71 14.12
CA THR A 192 -5.79 2.24 14.24
C THR A 192 -4.78 1.54 13.35
N LEU A 193 -4.56 2.02 12.12
CA LEU A 193 -3.51 1.53 11.24
C LEU A 193 -2.11 1.75 11.85
N GLY A 194 -1.84 2.96 12.34
CA GLY A 194 -0.60 3.29 13.03
C GLY A 194 -0.36 2.42 14.26
N PHE A 195 -1.43 2.11 15.01
CA PHE A 195 -1.36 1.18 16.13
C PHE A 195 -1.00 -0.25 15.69
N VAL A 196 -1.61 -0.77 14.62
CA VAL A 196 -1.25 -2.10 14.08
C VAL A 196 0.20 -2.12 13.60
N VAL A 197 0.65 -1.09 12.87
CA VAL A 197 2.04 -0.96 12.44
C VAL A 197 2.98 -0.92 13.65
N PHE A 198 2.64 -0.18 14.69
CA PHE A 198 3.37 -0.17 15.96
C PHE A 198 3.48 -1.57 16.58
N LEU A 199 2.40 -2.35 16.57
CA LEU A 199 2.43 -3.75 17.03
C LEU A 199 3.36 -4.64 16.19
N LEU A 200 3.40 -4.43 14.87
CA LEU A 200 4.28 -5.19 13.96
C LEU A 200 5.76 -4.82 14.13
N LEU A 201 6.05 -3.57 14.53
CA LEU A 201 7.41 -3.06 14.78
C LEU A 201 7.98 -3.49 16.14
N ARG A 202 7.13 -3.87 17.10
CA ARG A 202 7.56 -4.29 18.44
C ARG A 202 8.54 -5.46 18.38
N SER A 203 9.43 -5.55 19.35
CA SER A 203 10.26 -6.75 19.55
C SER A 203 9.41 -7.96 19.95
N GLY A 204 9.84 -9.13 19.50
CA GLY A 204 9.23 -10.41 19.86
C GLY A 204 9.47 -10.79 21.33
N THR A 205 8.64 -11.69 21.85
CA THR A 205 8.86 -12.29 23.16
C THR A 205 10.05 -13.23 23.16
N ALA A 206 10.88 -13.17 24.20
CA ALA A 206 11.95 -14.13 24.42
C ALA A 206 11.37 -15.50 24.82
N GLY A 207 12.02 -16.57 24.39
CA GLY A 207 11.61 -17.94 24.71
C GLY A 207 10.29 -18.35 24.05
N GLU A 208 9.65 -19.36 24.65
CA GLU A 208 8.40 -19.95 24.20
C GLU A 208 7.20 -19.07 24.56
N ASN A 209 6.23 -18.94 23.65
CA ASN A 209 4.96 -18.26 23.93
C ASN A 209 3.78 -19.14 23.51
N ARG A 210 2.53 -18.64 23.60
CA ARG A 210 1.32 -19.41 23.29
C ARG A 210 1.26 -19.97 21.85
N PHE A 211 2.09 -19.44 20.96
CA PHE A 211 2.18 -19.82 19.55
C PHE A 211 3.44 -20.66 19.25
N GLY A 212 4.08 -21.18 20.30
CA GLY A 212 5.23 -22.07 20.20
C GLY A 212 6.58 -21.37 20.39
N ARG A 213 7.64 -22.16 20.19
CA ARG A 213 9.00 -21.66 20.16
C ARG A 213 9.21 -20.87 18.87
N ARG A 214 10.14 -19.92 18.91
CA ARG A 214 10.65 -19.36 17.66
C ARG A 214 11.41 -20.50 16.96
N ASP A 215 11.15 -20.71 15.68
CA ASP A 215 11.99 -21.59 14.86
C ASP A 215 13.38 -20.94 14.81
N MET A 216 14.24 -21.34 15.75
CA MET A 216 15.62 -20.91 15.85
C MET A 216 16.45 -21.82 14.95
N ASP A 217 16.12 -21.84 13.66
CA ASP A 217 16.98 -22.51 12.69
C ASP A 217 17.97 -21.45 12.19
N GLU A 218 19.27 -21.72 12.40
CA GLU A 218 20.45 -20.98 11.90
C GLU A 218 21.06 -19.85 12.76
N GLU A 219 21.22 -20.05 14.07
CA GLU A 219 22.18 -19.26 14.87
C GLU A 219 23.08 -20.15 15.77
N SER A 220 23.45 -21.32 15.25
CA SER A 220 24.57 -22.15 15.71
C SER A 220 25.60 -22.31 14.60
#